data_AF-A0A5B2Z6G5-F1
#
_entry.id   AF-A0A5B2Z6G5-F1
#
_cell.length_a   1.000
_cell.length_b   1.000
_cell.length_c   1.000
_cell.angle_alpha   90.00
_cell.angle_beta   90.00
_cell.angle_gamma   90.00
#
_symmetry.space_group_name_H-M   'P 1'
#
loop_
_entity.id
_entity.type
_entity.pdbx_description
1 polymer ?
#
loop_
_entity_poly.entity_id
_entity_poly.type
_entity_poly.pdbx_seq_one_letter_code
_entity_poly.pdbx_strand_id
1 'polypeptide(L)'
;MLKVGSEFVWLWVATEPENRQILALLFFANKSKERNMFVSERFISGLVKIHGIHPVSTDGEGTWYPMACRFLNLDHHIHSSLEKSLIERKMQYIKDRTESFDDYFPCRIKNCKLKHVRNWLRLFVDYHNNEIKHIK
;
A
#
# COMPACT_ATOMS: atom_id res chain seq x y z
N MET A 1 -7.31 5.72 1.61
CA MET A 1 -7.53 6.09 3.02
C MET A 1 -8.39 5.02 3.66
N LEU A 2 -8.15 4.72 4.93
CA LEU A 2 -8.80 3.66 5.68
C LEU A 2 -9.32 4.23 7.00
N LYS A 3 -10.56 3.92 7.37
CA LYS A 3 -11.11 4.28 8.67
C LYS A 3 -10.84 3.13 9.64
N VAL A 4 -10.25 3.43 10.80
CA VAL A 4 -10.03 2.45 11.86
C VAL A 4 -10.54 3.05 13.16
N GLY A 5 -11.68 2.56 13.64
CA GLY A 5 -12.39 3.19 14.75
C GLY A 5 -12.73 4.66 14.46
N SER A 6 -12.16 5.60 15.23
CA SER A 6 -12.36 7.04 15.05
C SER A 6 -11.27 7.74 14.22
N GLU A 7 -10.23 7.04 13.76
CA GLU A 7 -9.10 7.63 13.03
C GLU A 7 -9.14 7.28 11.54
N PHE A 8 -8.64 8.21 10.72
CA PHE A 8 -8.37 7.98 9.30
C PHE A 8 -6.88 7.83 9.07
N VAL A 9 -6.49 6.80 8.31
CA VAL A 9 -5.10 6.43 8.07
C VAL A 9 -4.84 6.29 6.58
N TRP A 10 -3.70 6.77 6.13
CA TRP A 10 -3.22 6.54 4.77
C TRP A 10 -2.60 5.15 4.64
N LEU A 11 -3.07 4.41 3.64
CA LEU A 11 -2.54 3.13 3.24
C LEU A 11 -1.68 3.31 2.00
N TRP A 12 -0.42 2.90 2.10
CA TRP A 12 0.54 2.84 1.01
C TRP A 12 0.61 1.40 0.52
N VAL A 13 0.38 1.21 -0.77
CA VAL A 13 0.30 -0.12 -1.39
C VAL A 13 1.18 -0.13 -2.63
N ALA A 14 1.94 -1.21 -2.79
CA ALA A 14 2.68 -1.52 -4.00
C ALA A 14 2.24 -2.89 -4.49
N THR A 15 1.97 -2.98 -5.79
CA THR A 15 1.42 -4.18 -6.42
C THR A 15 2.18 -4.48 -7.69
N GLU A 16 2.41 -5.75 -7.96
CA GLU A 16 2.91 -6.20 -9.25
C GLU A 16 1.72 -6.34 -10.22
N PRO A 17 1.58 -5.47 -11.25
CA PRO A 17 0.43 -5.48 -12.14
C PRO A 17 0.26 -6.80 -12.90
N GLU A 18 1.34 -7.47 -13.29
CA GLU A 18 1.26 -8.67 -14.15
C GLU A 18 0.67 -9.87 -13.39
N ASN A 19 1.20 -10.17 -12.21
CA ASN A 19 0.81 -11.33 -11.41
C ASN A 19 -0.14 -10.98 -10.24
N ARG A 20 -0.53 -9.71 -10.10
CA ARG A 20 -1.48 -9.19 -9.10
C ARG A 20 -1.04 -9.39 -7.64
N GLN A 21 0.23 -9.67 -7.39
CA GLN A 21 0.78 -9.80 -6.05
C GLN A 21 0.80 -8.45 -5.35
N ILE A 22 0.61 -8.47 -4.03
CA ILE A 22 0.83 -7.31 -3.18
C ILE A 22 2.28 -7.40 -2.69
N LEU A 23 3.13 -6.49 -3.17
CA LEU A 23 4.55 -6.46 -2.82
C LEU A 23 4.77 -5.82 -1.45
N ALA A 24 4.05 -4.73 -1.18
CA ALA A 24 4.04 -4.11 0.13
C ALA A 24 2.70 -3.46 0.43
N LEU A 25 2.35 -3.51 1.71
CA LEU A 25 1.18 -2.83 2.24
C LEU A 25 1.56 -2.27 3.62
N LEU A 26 1.66 -0.94 3.69
CA LEU A 26 2.13 -0.22 4.88
C LEU A 26 1.19 0.92 5.22
N PHE A 27 1.06 1.19 6.50
CA PHE A 27 0.50 2.43 7.00
C PHE A 27 1.37 2.96 8.14
N PHE A 28 1.47 4.27 8.25
CA PHE A 28 2.34 4.93 9.21
C PHE A 28 1.52 5.48 10.38
N ALA A 29 1.13 4.57 11.28
CA ALA A 29 0.18 4.74 12.39
C ALA A 29 0.36 5.95 13.32
N ASN A 30 1.45 6.71 13.24
CA ASN A 30 1.72 7.86 14.11
C ASN A 30 2.53 9.00 13.46
N LYS A 31 2.93 8.89 12.18
CA LYS A 31 3.87 9.86 11.57
C LYS A 31 3.46 10.39 10.19
N SER A 32 2.33 9.94 9.63
CA SER A 32 1.88 10.40 8.32
C SER A 32 0.35 10.39 8.26
N LYS A 33 -0.24 11.45 8.81
CA LYS A 33 -1.48 11.99 8.19
C LYS A 33 -1.14 12.69 6.86
N GLU A 34 0.15 12.86 6.57
CA GLU A 34 0.67 13.62 5.43
C GLU A 34 1.18 12.69 4.32
N ARG A 35 0.74 12.99 3.09
CA ARG A 35 1.35 12.48 1.85
C ARG A 35 2.51 13.41 1.51
N ASN A 36 3.74 13.00 1.79
CA ASN A 36 4.93 13.83 1.54
C ASN A 36 6.08 12.99 0.98
N MET A 37 7.11 13.69 0.49
CA MET A 37 8.27 13.08 -0.18
C MET A 37 9.01 12.07 0.70
N PHE A 38 9.25 12.38 1.97
CA PHE A 38 10.01 11.50 2.87
C PHE A 38 9.29 10.17 3.14
N VAL A 39 7.97 10.21 3.26
CA VAL A 39 7.17 8.99 3.45
C VAL A 39 7.19 8.15 2.18
N SER A 40 7.04 8.79 1.01
CA SER A 40 7.10 8.12 -0.29
C SER A 40 8.47 7.48 -0.54
N GLU A 41 9.56 8.22 -0.33
CA GLU A 41 10.93 7.73 -0.48
C GLU A 41 11.18 6.54 0.45
N ARG A 42 10.82 6.66 1.73
CA ARG A 42 11.04 5.56 2.69
C ARG A 42 10.26 4.29 2.31
N PHE A 43 9.04 4.46 1.80
CA PHE A 43 8.23 3.35 1.33
C PHE A 43 8.87 2.65 0.13
N ILE A 44 9.27 3.43 -0.89
CA ILE A 44 9.88 2.91 -2.12
C ILE A 44 11.26 2.33 -1.85
N SER A 45 12.10 2.98 -1.03
CA SER A 45 13.40 2.47 -0.59
C SER A 45 13.27 1.11 0.12
N GLY A 46 12.21 0.91 0.89
CA GLY A 46 11.88 -0.39 1.49
C GLY A 46 11.64 -1.48 0.44
N LEU A 47 10.90 -1.17 -0.62
CA LEU A 47 10.68 -2.08 -1.75
C LEU A 47 11.99 -2.38 -2.49
N VAL A 48 12.80 -1.36 -2.77
CA VAL A 48 14.09 -1.53 -3.46
C VAL A 48 15.02 -2.48 -2.68
N LYS A 49 15.02 -2.41 -1.34
CA LYS A 49 15.82 -3.32 -0.51
C LYS A 49 15.39 -4.78 -0.57
N ILE A 50 14.10 -5.05 -0.81
CA ILE A 50 13.53 -6.40 -0.79
C ILE A 50 13.51 -6.99 -2.21
N HIS A 51 13.15 -6.18 -3.20
CA HIS A 51 12.88 -6.62 -4.57
C HIS A 51 13.95 -6.18 -5.57
N GLY A 52 14.84 -5.25 -5.22
CA GLY A 52 15.81 -4.66 -6.14
C GLY A 52 15.26 -3.43 -6.87
N ILE A 53 16.03 -2.92 -7.83
CA ILE A 53 15.68 -1.73 -8.62
C ILE A 53 14.76 -2.16 -9.76
N HIS A 54 13.54 -1.63 -9.78
CA HIS A 54 12.53 -1.84 -10.81
C HIS A 54 11.85 -0.51 -11.18
N PRO A 55 11.32 -0.37 -12.41
CA PRO A 55 10.49 0.78 -12.78
C PRO A 55 9.28 0.91 -11.86
N VAL A 56 8.93 2.15 -11.51
CA VAL A 56 7.79 2.46 -10.63
C VAL A 56 6.74 3.23 -11.40
N SER A 57 5.51 2.71 -11.42
CA SER A 57 4.36 3.44 -11.95
C SER A 57 3.51 4.05 -10.84
N THR A 58 3.04 5.28 -11.01
CA THR A 58 2.10 5.93 -10.07
C THR A 58 0.93 6.63 -10.79
N ASP A 59 -0.09 7.02 -10.03
CA ASP A 59 -1.35 7.63 -10.50
C ASP A 59 -1.19 9.03 -11.11
N GLY A 60 0.04 9.58 -11.11
CA GLY A 60 0.32 10.95 -11.51
C GLY A 60 -0.16 11.97 -10.47
N GLU A 61 -0.67 11.54 -9.31
CA GLU A 61 -1.09 12.43 -8.25
C GLU A 61 0.06 12.75 -7.29
N GLY A 62 0.25 14.03 -7.02
CA GLY A 62 1.21 14.49 -6.03
C GLY A 62 2.65 14.53 -6.53
N THR A 63 3.36 15.58 -6.13
CA THR A 63 4.75 15.81 -6.53
C THR A 63 5.75 14.89 -5.82
N TRP A 64 5.31 14.17 -4.77
CA TRP A 64 6.20 13.35 -3.93
C TRP A 64 6.68 12.06 -4.60
N TYR A 65 5.88 11.40 -5.46
CA TYR A 65 6.31 10.15 -6.10
C TYR A 65 7.45 10.35 -7.10
N PRO A 66 7.37 11.31 -8.05
CA PRO A 66 8.47 11.52 -9.01
C PRO A 66 9.74 11.97 -8.31
N MET A 67 9.62 12.82 -7.26
CA MET A 67 10.79 13.25 -6.48
C MET A 67 11.44 12.10 -5.72
N ALA A 68 10.65 11.22 -5.09
CA ALA A 68 11.16 10.04 -4.40
C ALA A 68 11.88 9.07 -5.37
N CYS A 69 11.29 8.82 -6.54
CA CYS A 69 11.90 7.98 -7.57
C CYS A 69 13.21 8.57 -8.08
N ARG A 70 13.25 9.88 -8.35
CA ARG A 70 14.49 10.58 -8.74
C ARG A 70 15.58 10.46 -7.69
N PHE A 71 15.25 10.62 -6.41
CA PHE A 71 16.23 10.49 -5.33
C PHE A 71 16.80 9.07 -5.22
N LEU A 72 15.99 8.07 -5.54
CA LEU A 72 16.36 6.66 -5.53
C LEU A 72 16.95 6.15 -6.85
N ASN A 73 17.12 7.03 -7.86
CA ASN A 73 17.54 6.68 -9.22
C ASN A 73 16.67 5.57 -9.84
N LEU A 74 15.35 5.69 -9.70
CA LEU A 74 14.37 4.78 -10.28
C LEU A 74 13.72 5.38 -11.52
N ASP A 75 13.53 4.55 -12.55
CA ASP A 75 12.69 4.90 -13.69
C ASP A 75 11.24 5.05 -13.21
N HIS A 76 10.63 6.19 -13.51
CA HIS A 76 9.26 6.51 -13.10
C HIS A 76 8.40 6.84 -14.31
N HIS A 77 7.19 6.28 -14.32
CA HIS A 77 6.17 6.62 -15.30
C HIS A 77 4.80 6.76 -14.63
N ILE A 78 3.88 7.42 -15.33
CA ILE A 78 2.48 7.50 -14.92
C ILE A 78 1.76 6.25 -15.44
N HIS A 79 0.82 5.72 -14.66
CA HIS A 79 0.01 4.58 -15.07
C HIS A 79 -0.59 4.76 -16.47
N SER A 80 -0.43 3.76 -17.31
CA SER A 80 -1.27 3.53 -18.47
C SER A 80 -2.73 3.29 -18.06
N SER A 81 -3.67 3.39 -19.00
CA SER A 81 -5.09 3.11 -18.74
C SER A 81 -5.32 1.70 -18.18
N LEU A 82 -4.53 0.72 -18.63
CA LEU A 82 -4.61 -0.66 -18.15
C LEU A 82 -4.10 -0.78 -16.71
N GLU A 83 -2.91 -0.25 -16.42
CA GLU A 83 -2.33 -0.25 -15.06
C GLU A 83 -3.29 0.42 -14.07
N LYS A 84 -3.83 1.59 -14.43
CA LYS A 84 -4.79 2.32 -13.60
C LYS A 84 -6.00 1.45 -13.26
N SER A 85 -6.60 0.80 -14.25
CA SER A 85 -7.74 -0.10 -14.04
C SER A 85 -7.41 -1.29 -13.14
N LEU A 86 -6.23 -1.90 -13.28
CA LEU A 86 -5.80 -3.02 -12.45
C LEU A 86 -5.56 -2.59 -11.00
N ILE A 87 -4.89 -1.45 -10.82
CA ILE A 87 -4.56 -0.89 -9.51
C ILE A 87 -5.81 -0.42 -8.78
N GLU A 88 -6.74 0.26 -9.44
CA GLU A 88 -8.00 0.70 -8.83
C GLU A 88 -8.83 -0.49 -8.34
N ARG A 89 -8.98 -1.54 -9.16
CA ARG A 89 -9.65 -2.78 -8.76
C ARG A 89 -8.98 -3.42 -7.55
N LYS A 90 -7.65 -3.45 -7.54
CA LYS A 90 -6.86 -4.03 -6.45
C LYS A 90 -6.99 -3.22 -5.15
N MET A 91 -6.95 -1.90 -5.27
CA MET A 91 -7.12 -0.99 -4.14
C MET A 91 -8.53 -1.09 -3.55
N GLN A 92 -9.56 -1.24 -4.39
CA GLN A 92 -10.92 -1.46 -3.91
C GLN A 92 -11.03 -2.77 -3.15
N TYR A 93 -10.51 -3.88 -3.70
CA TYR A 93 -10.46 -5.16 -3.00
C TYR A 93 -9.79 -5.06 -1.62
N ILE A 94 -8.65 -4.38 -1.52
CA ILE A 94 -7.96 -4.19 -0.23
C ILE A 94 -8.82 -3.38 0.76
N LYS A 95 -9.51 -2.33 0.28
CA LYS A 95 -10.42 -1.54 1.11
C LYS A 95 -11.56 -2.40 1.64
N ASP A 96 -12.26 -3.12 0.78
CA ASP A 96 -13.41 -3.97 1.15
C ASP A 96 -13.01 -5.00 2.23
N ARG A 97 -11.83 -5.61 2.08
CA ARG A 97 -11.30 -6.57 3.07
C ARG A 97 -10.97 -5.92 4.41
N THR A 98 -10.42 -4.72 4.39
CA THR A 98 -10.04 -4.03 5.64
C THR A 98 -11.25 -3.40 6.33
N GLU A 99 -12.22 -2.90 5.58
CA GLU A 99 -13.51 -2.43 6.09
C GLU A 99 -14.25 -3.57 6.77
N SER A 100 -14.36 -4.73 6.10
CA SER A 100 -14.92 -5.93 6.72
C SER A 100 -14.23 -6.26 8.05
N PHE A 101 -12.89 -6.17 8.10
CA PHE A 101 -12.16 -6.42 9.34
C PHE A 101 -12.50 -5.41 10.46
N ASP A 102 -12.54 -4.10 10.17
CA ASP A 102 -12.88 -3.09 11.17
C ASP A 102 -14.35 -3.20 11.61
N ASP A 103 -15.28 -3.59 10.73
CA ASP A 103 -16.68 -3.80 11.07
C ASP A 103 -16.87 -4.97 12.06
N TYR A 104 -16.18 -6.10 11.83
CA TYR A 104 -16.24 -7.25 12.73
C TYR A 104 -15.38 -7.08 13.99
N PHE A 105 -14.26 -6.37 13.89
CA PHE A 105 -13.27 -6.20 14.96
C PHE A 105 -12.90 -4.73 15.19
N PRO A 106 -13.88 -3.87 15.55
CA PRO A 106 -13.66 -2.44 15.60
C PRO A 106 -12.64 -2.08 16.68
N CYS A 107 -11.71 -1.19 16.32
CA CYS A 107 -10.75 -0.67 17.29
C CYS A 107 -11.44 0.30 18.28
N ARG A 108 -11.74 -0.19 19.49
CA ARG A 108 -12.36 0.60 20.58
C ARG A 108 -11.36 1.33 21.48
N ILE A 109 -10.06 1.11 21.28
CA ILE A 109 -8.99 1.66 22.14
C ILE A 109 -8.68 3.10 21.71
N LYS A 110 -8.82 4.06 22.64
CA LYS A 110 -8.37 5.45 22.42
C LYS A 110 -6.85 5.49 22.23
N ASN A 111 -6.36 6.27 21.27
CA ASN A 111 -4.93 6.36 20.93
C ASN A 111 -4.29 5.00 20.59
N CYS A 112 -5.06 4.11 19.94
CA CYS A 112 -4.55 2.80 19.55
C CYS A 112 -3.34 2.94 18.61
N LYS A 113 -2.27 2.20 18.91
CA LYS A 113 -1.07 2.14 18.05
C LYS A 113 -1.25 1.26 16.80
N LEU A 114 -2.49 0.83 16.52
CA LEU A 114 -2.89 0.07 15.32
C LEU A 114 -2.10 -1.23 15.07
N LYS A 115 -1.49 -1.82 16.11
CA LYS A 115 -0.70 -3.05 15.99
C LYS A 115 -1.52 -4.23 15.43
N HIS A 116 -2.80 -4.32 15.82
CA HIS A 116 -3.71 -5.36 15.35
C HIS A 116 -3.98 -5.23 13.85
N VAL A 117 -4.25 -4.01 13.34
CA VAL A 117 -4.41 -3.74 11.90
C VAL A 117 -3.14 -4.13 11.15
N ARG A 118 -1.95 -3.80 11.67
CA ARG A 118 -0.67 -4.18 11.04
C ARG A 118 -0.48 -5.68 10.96
N ASN A 119 -0.83 -6.40 12.02
CA ASN A 119 -0.72 -7.86 12.04
C ASN A 119 -1.73 -8.50 11.07
N TRP A 120 -2.96 -8.02 11.05
CA TRP A 120 -3.98 -8.50 10.12
C TRP A 120 -3.59 -8.25 8.67
N LEU A 121 -3.08 -7.05 8.35
CA LEU A 121 -2.62 -6.73 7.00
C LEU A 121 -1.46 -7.61 6.52
N ARG A 122 -0.51 -7.93 7.41
CA ARG A 122 0.56 -8.89 7.10
C ARG A 122 -0.01 -10.26 6.77
N LEU A 123 -0.87 -10.79 7.64
CA LEU A 123 -1.55 -12.07 7.42
C LEU A 123 -2.33 -12.07 6.10
N PHE A 124 -3.06 -10.99 5.82
CA PHE A 124 -3.83 -10.82 4.59
C PHE A 124 -2.94 -10.84 3.34
N VAL A 125 -1.83 -10.10 3.34
CA VAL A 125 -0.88 -10.10 2.21
C VAL A 125 -0.28 -11.50 1.99
N ASP A 126 0.13 -12.17 3.07
CA ASP A 126 0.72 -13.50 3.00
C ASP A 126 -0.29 -14.52 2.44
N TYR A 127 -1.52 -14.50 2.95
CA TYR A 127 -2.61 -15.36 2.48
C TYR A 127 -2.95 -15.08 1.02
N HIS A 128 -3.20 -13.81 0.67
CA HIS A 128 -3.52 -13.36 -0.69
C HIS A 128 -2.45 -13.78 -1.70
N ASN A 129 -1.18 -13.56 -1.39
CA ASN A 129 -0.08 -13.91 -2.29
C ASN A 129 0.10 -15.44 -2.43
N ASN A 130 -0.23 -16.22 -1.40
CA ASN A 130 -0.22 -17.68 -1.49
C ASN A 130 -1.36 -18.20 -2.36
N GLU A 131 -2.58 -17.67 -2.24
CA GLU A 131 -3.70 -18.07 -3.12
C GLU A 131 -3.38 -17.82 -4.60
N ILE A 132 -2.75 -16.68 -4.94
CA ILE A 132 -2.34 -16.39 -6.32
C ILE A 132 -1.34 -17.42 -6.85
N LYS A 133 -0.36 -17.85 -6.05
CA LYS A 133 0.67 -18.82 -6.50
C LYS A 133 0.08 -20.15 -6.95
N HIS A 134 -1.12 -20.49 -6.47
CA HIS A 134 -1.83 -21.72 -6.83
C HIS A 134 -2.68 -21.58 -8.11
N ILE A 135 -2.85 -20.37 -8.64
CA ILE A 135 -3.53 -20.10 -9.89
C ILE A 135 -2.46 -20.01 -10.98
N LYS A 136 -2.08 -21.16 -11.56
CA LYS A 136 -1.22 -21.27 -12.75
C LYS A 136 -2.07 -21.55 -13.98
#